data_AF-A0A507C861-F1
#
_entry.id   AF-A0A507C861-F1
#
_cell.length_a   1.000
_cell.length_b   1.000
_cell.length_c   1.000
_cell.angle_alpha   90.00
_cell.angle_beta   90.00
_cell.angle_gamma   90.00
#
_symmetry.space_group_name_H-M   'P 1'
#
loop_
_entity.id
_entity.type
_entity.pdbx_description
1 polymer ?
#
loop_
_entity_poly.entity_id
_entity_poly.type
_entity_poly.pdbx_seq_one_letter_code
_entity_poly.pdbx_strand_id
1 'polypeptide(L)'
;MATKRAGKGEDSQSKADAHPTDLNPTTKTFEFGGPLGAGALVVVLPATVLGLFLTVNKSGSPPAWVLNLDYNGLKSALSSIKLFDAKSVAVVLGWFGFQVILERVLPSDDATGTELRDGSKLQYSINAFKAFVASGLAIGGMTAVYGLKPLVWVADHVVPLGVASMGLSTAIALHMYSRSFGKGALLALGGNTGSSVYDFFIGRELNPRVGKSTFDWKYFCELRPGLIGWAVLNAAFAAKQYTELGRVTDSMVLVNAFQAYYVVDALWNEPAILTTMDIVMDGFGYMLAFGDLAWVPFTYSLQARYLADHPNDLGATKAAAIVALKLLGLYIFRASNSQKNAFRTNPDAPEVKHLKYINTPTGSRLLTSGWWGSARHINYTGDWLMAVAWCLPTGFKTPLTYFYPIYFAVLLIHRAMRDDEKCRHKYGKAWEEYCKKVPYLFVPGLI
;
A
#
# COMPACT_ATOMS: atom_id res chain seq x y z
N MET A 1 50.79 -54.68 29.93
CA MET A 1 49.63 -54.62 30.84
C MET A 1 48.36 -54.59 30.00
N ALA A 2 47.56 -55.65 30.09
CA ALA A 2 46.24 -55.81 29.45
C ALA A 2 45.25 -54.74 29.98
N THR A 3 44.18 -54.34 29.29
CA THR A 3 42.98 -55.16 28.99
C THR A 3 42.03 -54.50 27.98
N LYS A 4 41.30 -55.35 27.24
CA LYS A 4 40.04 -55.07 26.51
C LYS A 4 38.93 -54.60 27.46
N ARG A 5 38.02 -53.74 26.98
CA ARG A 5 36.58 -53.88 27.23
C ARG A 5 35.76 -53.31 26.07
N ALA A 6 34.88 -54.16 25.56
CA ALA A 6 33.86 -53.85 24.57
C ALA A 6 32.62 -53.24 25.26
N GLY A 7 31.91 -52.39 24.53
CA GLY A 7 30.52 -52.00 24.79
C GLY A 7 29.81 -51.83 23.45
N LYS A 8 28.95 -52.80 23.11
CA LYS A 8 27.93 -52.73 22.06
C LYS A 8 26.61 -52.30 22.71
N GLY A 9 25.80 -51.58 21.95
CA GLY A 9 24.41 -51.20 22.23
C GLY A 9 24.09 -49.99 21.35
N GLU A 10 23.75 -50.21 20.08
CA GLU A 10 22.39 -50.45 19.55
C GLU A 10 21.44 -49.26 19.72
N ASP A 11 20.82 -48.93 18.58
CA ASP A 11 19.62 -48.13 18.38
C ASP A 11 19.70 -46.62 18.66
N SER A 12 19.15 -45.75 17.85
CA SER A 12 18.43 -45.85 16.58
C SER A 12 18.17 -44.40 16.16
N GLN A 13 18.02 -44.18 14.86
CA GLN A 13 17.32 -43.06 14.23
C GLN A 13 16.50 -42.15 15.17
N SER A 14 16.90 -40.88 15.24
CA SER A 14 15.96 -39.75 15.30
C SER A 14 16.70 -38.47 14.90
N LYS A 15 17.23 -38.45 13.67
CA LYS A 15 16.94 -37.25 12.87
C LYS A 15 15.46 -37.41 12.54
N ALA A 16 14.61 -36.92 13.44
CA ALA A 16 13.19 -36.88 13.23
C ALA A 16 13.00 -36.34 11.81
N ASP A 17 12.37 -37.17 10.99
CA ASP A 17 11.93 -36.83 9.66
C ASP A 17 11.29 -35.45 9.72
N ALA A 18 12.01 -34.44 9.24
CA ALA A 18 11.35 -33.24 8.77
C ALA A 18 10.53 -33.73 7.59
N HIS A 19 9.26 -34.08 7.86
CA HIS A 19 8.24 -34.17 6.83
C HIS A 19 8.54 -33.05 5.83
N PRO A 20 8.64 -33.31 4.51
CA PRO A 20 8.75 -32.23 3.56
C PRO A 20 7.55 -31.33 3.85
N THR A 21 7.82 -30.17 4.45
CA THR A 21 6.80 -29.20 4.81
C THR A 21 6.07 -28.96 3.50
N ASP A 22 4.78 -29.29 3.45
CA ASP A 22 3.98 -29.04 2.25
C ASP A 22 4.19 -27.57 1.89
N LEU A 23 4.94 -27.30 0.82
CA LEU A 23 5.36 -25.95 0.48
C LEU A 23 4.16 -25.11 0.07
N ASN A 24 3.12 -25.78 -0.44
CA ASN A 24 1.91 -25.20 -1.00
C ASN A 24 0.67 -25.86 -0.39
N PRO A 25 0.47 -25.73 0.94
CA PRO A 25 -0.65 -26.38 1.61
C PRO A 25 -1.97 -25.82 1.10
N THR A 26 -3.02 -26.64 1.14
CA THR A 26 -4.38 -26.16 0.87
C THR A 26 -4.80 -25.18 1.95
N THR A 27 -5.19 -23.99 1.54
CA THR A 27 -5.70 -22.94 2.43
C THR A 27 -6.98 -23.42 3.13
N LYS A 28 -7.08 -23.16 4.45
CA LYS A 28 -8.23 -23.59 5.28
C LYS A 28 -9.09 -22.44 5.79
N THR A 29 -8.55 -21.23 5.80
CA THR A 29 -9.23 -20.03 6.29
C THR A 29 -9.39 -19.03 5.16
N PHE A 30 -10.48 -18.27 5.21
CA PHE A 30 -10.76 -17.23 4.24
C PHE A 30 -10.70 -15.86 4.92
N GLU A 31 -10.20 -14.88 4.19
CA GLU A 31 -10.29 -13.46 4.50
C GLU A 31 -11.35 -12.81 3.59
N PHE A 32 -11.62 -11.51 3.74
CA PHE A 32 -12.48 -10.74 2.83
C PHE A 32 -13.88 -11.33 2.57
N GLY A 33 -14.47 -12.02 3.56
CA GLY A 33 -15.78 -12.65 3.41
C GLY A 33 -15.80 -13.88 2.51
N GLY A 34 -14.65 -14.51 2.27
CA GLY A 34 -14.54 -15.71 1.45
C GLY A 34 -14.87 -15.48 -0.02
N PRO A 35 -15.20 -16.55 -0.78
CA PRO A 35 -15.40 -16.46 -2.22
C PRO A 35 -16.46 -15.45 -2.65
N LEU A 36 -17.55 -15.31 -1.89
CA LEU A 36 -18.61 -14.34 -2.18
C LEU A 36 -18.14 -12.91 -1.94
N GLY A 37 -17.47 -12.65 -0.81
CA GLY A 37 -16.96 -11.31 -0.50
C GLY A 37 -15.84 -10.88 -1.45
N ALA A 38 -14.89 -11.77 -1.73
CA ALA A 38 -13.85 -11.56 -2.74
C ALA A 38 -14.45 -11.28 -4.13
N GLY A 39 -15.43 -12.08 -4.56
CA GLY A 39 -16.15 -11.87 -5.82
C GLY A 39 -16.90 -10.53 -5.88
N ALA A 40 -17.53 -10.12 -4.78
CA ALA A 40 -18.17 -8.81 -4.68
C ALA A 40 -17.14 -7.67 -4.80
N LEU A 41 -15.97 -7.79 -4.16
CA LEU A 41 -14.92 -6.78 -4.19
C LEU A 41 -14.33 -6.57 -5.59
N VAL A 42 -14.27 -7.61 -6.44
CA VAL A 42 -13.87 -7.47 -7.86
C VAL A 42 -14.77 -6.47 -8.62
N VAL A 43 -16.02 -6.30 -8.20
CA VAL A 43 -16.97 -5.35 -8.81
C VAL A 43 -17.02 -4.03 -8.04
N VAL A 44 -17.07 -4.09 -6.71
CA VAL A 44 -17.22 -2.92 -5.84
C VAL A 44 -16.02 -1.99 -5.93
N LEU A 45 -14.78 -2.51 -6.07
CA LEU A 45 -13.58 -1.68 -6.12
C LEU A 45 -13.56 -0.78 -7.38
N PRO A 46 -13.69 -1.29 -8.62
CA PRO A 46 -13.85 -0.45 -9.81
C PRO A 46 -15.03 0.53 -9.73
N ALA A 47 -16.19 0.05 -9.24
CA ALA A 47 -17.37 0.88 -9.10
C ALA A 47 -17.14 2.05 -8.13
N THR A 48 -16.36 1.83 -7.06
CA THR A 48 -16.00 2.88 -6.09
C THR A 48 -15.11 3.93 -6.74
N VAL A 49 -14.05 3.54 -7.45
CA VAL A 49 -13.14 4.48 -8.11
C VAL A 49 -13.90 5.31 -9.16
N LEU A 50 -14.72 4.67 -9.99
CA LEU A 50 -15.58 5.36 -10.96
C LEU A 50 -16.61 6.26 -10.26
N GLY A 51 -17.25 5.77 -9.19
CA GLY A 51 -18.21 6.53 -8.40
C GLY A 51 -17.61 7.81 -7.83
N LEU A 52 -16.41 7.75 -7.25
CA LEU A 52 -15.70 8.93 -6.76
C LEU A 52 -15.41 9.92 -7.89
N PHE A 53 -15.10 9.44 -9.10
CA PHE A 53 -14.87 10.30 -10.26
C PHE A 53 -16.13 10.93 -10.82
N LEU A 54 -17.24 10.20 -10.82
CA LEU A 54 -18.55 10.71 -11.23
C LEU A 54 -19.09 11.72 -10.23
N THR A 55 -18.78 11.56 -8.95
CA THR A 55 -19.33 12.37 -7.86
C THR A 55 -18.40 13.48 -7.39
N VAL A 56 -17.14 13.52 -7.83
CA VAL A 56 -16.22 14.64 -7.62
C VAL A 56 -15.90 15.30 -8.96
N ASN A 57 -16.64 16.38 -9.25
CA ASN A 57 -16.52 17.17 -10.48
C ASN A 57 -16.95 18.64 -10.26
N LYS A 58 -16.74 19.48 -11.28
CA LYS A 58 -17.11 20.91 -11.29
C LYS A 58 -18.59 21.20 -11.02
N SER A 59 -19.51 20.33 -11.46
CA SER A 59 -20.95 20.53 -11.31
C SER A 59 -21.46 20.36 -9.87
N GLY A 60 -20.64 19.79 -8.99
CA GLY A 60 -20.95 19.58 -7.57
C GLY A 60 -20.20 18.38 -7.01
N SER A 61 -20.03 18.34 -5.69
CA SER A 61 -19.37 17.22 -5.01
C SER A 61 -20.06 16.91 -3.69
N PRO A 62 -21.06 16.00 -3.64
CA PRO A 62 -21.64 15.31 -4.77
C PRO A 62 -22.56 16.22 -5.61
N PRO A 63 -22.77 15.92 -6.91
CA PRO A 63 -23.80 16.56 -7.72
C PRO A 63 -25.21 16.33 -7.17
N ALA A 64 -26.15 17.22 -7.50
CA ALA A 64 -27.54 17.15 -7.03
C ALA A 64 -28.23 15.82 -7.37
N TRP A 65 -27.92 15.20 -8.51
CA TRP A 65 -28.51 13.91 -8.90
C TRP A 65 -28.14 12.76 -7.95
N VAL A 66 -27.00 12.83 -7.27
CA VAL A 66 -26.62 11.85 -6.24
C VAL A 66 -27.48 12.05 -5.00
N LEU A 67 -27.64 13.31 -4.56
CA LEU A 67 -28.39 13.65 -3.37
C LEU A 67 -29.89 13.34 -3.53
N ASN A 68 -30.41 13.54 -4.74
CA ASN A 68 -31.82 13.31 -5.07
C ASN A 68 -32.10 11.89 -5.59
N LEU A 69 -31.08 11.03 -5.67
CA LEU A 69 -31.18 9.68 -6.24
C LEU A 69 -31.82 9.68 -7.65
N ASP A 70 -31.48 10.67 -8.47
CA ASP A 70 -32.05 10.86 -9.80
C ASP A 70 -31.34 10.00 -10.84
N TYR A 71 -32.06 9.01 -11.36
CA TYR A 71 -31.59 8.10 -12.40
C TYR A 71 -31.23 8.82 -13.71
N ASN A 72 -31.98 9.87 -14.09
CA ASN A 72 -31.71 10.59 -15.33
C ASN A 72 -30.41 11.39 -15.23
N GLY A 73 -30.14 12.00 -14.07
CA GLY A 73 -28.86 12.62 -13.78
C GLY A 73 -27.69 11.64 -13.81
N LEU A 74 -27.83 10.44 -13.24
CA LEU A 74 -26.81 9.38 -13.36
C LEU A 74 -26.57 8.99 -14.83
N LYS A 75 -27.65 8.75 -15.59
CA LYS A 75 -27.56 8.38 -17.01
C LYS A 75 -26.85 9.47 -17.82
N SER A 76 -27.18 10.73 -17.57
CA SER A 76 -26.53 11.88 -18.21
C SER A 76 -25.05 11.99 -17.84
N ALA A 77 -24.71 11.82 -16.55
CA ALA A 77 -23.33 11.84 -16.09
C ALA A 77 -22.50 10.74 -16.78
N LEU A 78 -23.02 9.51 -16.82
CA LEU A 78 -22.37 8.38 -17.51
C LEU A 78 -22.22 8.62 -19.01
N SER A 79 -23.21 9.22 -19.68
CA SER A 79 -23.11 9.52 -21.12
C SER A 79 -22.16 10.67 -21.45
N SER A 80 -21.97 11.60 -20.51
CA SER A 80 -21.11 12.78 -20.70
C SER A 80 -19.62 12.46 -20.54
N ILE A 81 -19.29 11.35 -19.88
CA ILE A 81 -17.92 11.01 -19.53
C ILE A 81 -17.35 10.00 -20.50
N LYS A 82 -16.19 10.33 -21.04
CA LYS A 82 -15.42 9.43 -21.88
C LYS A 82 -14.74 8.38 -21.00
N LEU A 83 -15.35 7.20 -20.89
CA LEU A 83 -14.78 6.08 -20.13
C LEU A 83 -13.60 5.42 -20.85
N PHE A 84 -13.62 5.39 -22.17
CA PHE A 84 -12.57 4.79 -22.98
C PHE A 84 -11.92 5.80 -23.92
N ASP A 85 -10.59 5.82 -23.91
CA ASP A 85 -9.78 6.63 -24.81
C ASP A 85 -8.49 5.89 -25.16
N ALA A 86 -8.27 5.61 -26.44
CA ALA A 86 -7.10 4.86 -26.90
C ALA A 86 -5.78 5.55 -26.54
N LYS A 87 -5.75 6.88 -26.55
CA LYS A 87 -4.57 7.67 -26.13
C LYS A 87 -4.30 7.50 -24.63
N SER A 88 -5.34 7.51 -23.79
CA SER A 88 -5.21 7.25 -22.36
C SER A 88 -4.72 5.83 -22.06
N VAL A 89 -5.19 4.82 -22.80
CA VAL A 89 -4.66 3.45 -22.73
C VAL A 89 -3.17 3.42 -23.09
N ALA A 90 -2.79 4.06 -24.20
CA ALA A 90 -1.39 4.14 -24.62
C ALA A 90 -0.51 4.86 -23.59
N VAL A 91 -1.02 5.91 -22.94
CA VAL A 91 -0.30 6.63 -21.88
C VAL A 91 -0.11 5.76 -20.63
N VAL A 92 -1.13 5.01 -20.21
CA VAL A 92 -1.00 4.09 -19.06
C VAL A 92 -0.02 2.97 -19.35
N LEU A 93 -0.09 2.35 -20.54
CA LEU A 93 0.87 1.32 -20.95
C LEU A 93 2.29 1.89 -21.10
N GLY A 94 2.42 3.08 -21.67
CA GLY A 94 3.69 3.80 -21.79
C GLY A 94 4.29 4.15 -20.43
N TRP A 95 3.46 4.61 -19.48
CA TRP A 95 3.87 4.88 -18.10
C TRP A 95 4.34 3.61 -17.39
N PHE A 96 3.57 2.52 -17.49
CA PHE A 96 3.96 1.23 -16.91
C PHE A 96 5.30 0.74 -17.49
N GLY A 97 5.43 0.75 -18.82
CA GLY A 97 6.67 0.38 -19.51
C GLY A 97 7.85 1.28 -19.15
N PHE A 98 7.63 2.59 -19.04
CA PHE A 98 8.64 3.54 -18.59
C PHE A 98 9.14 3.22 -17.17
N GLN A 99 8.24 2.92 -16.23
CA GLN A 99 8.64 2.51 -14.88
C GLN A 99 9.40 1.18 -14.88
N VAL A 100 9.02 0.21 -15.72
CA VAL A 100 9.78 -1.03 -15.90
C VAL A 100 11.19 -0.74 -16.40
N ILE A 101 11.35 0.16 -17.38
CA ILE A 101 12.66 0.56 -17.90
C ILE A 101 13.50 1.21 -16.81
N LEU A 102 12.93 2.16 -16.05
CA LEU A 102 13.64 2.82 -14.97
C LEU A 102 14.11 1.83 -13.91
N GLU A 103 13.26 0.87 -13.52
CA GLU A 103 13.65 -0.14 -12.56
C GLU A 103 14.85 -0.96 -13.09
N ARG A 104 14.81 -1.41 -14.36
CA ARG A 104 15.84 -2.26 -14.95
C ARG A 104 17.17 -1.56 -15.21
N VAL A 105 17.12 -0.29 -15.61
CA VAL A 105 18.27 0.43 -16.18
C VAL A 105 18.98 1.29 -15.14
N LEU A 106 18.24 1.85 -14.16
CA LEU A 106 18.86 2.70 -13.16
C LEU A 106 19.80 1.90 -12.24
N PRO A 107 20.96 2.47 -11.86
CA PRO A 107 21.82 1.84 -10.86
C PRO A 107 21.06 1.51 -9.59
N SER A 108 21.14 0.28 -9.12
CA SER A 108 20.43 -0.19 -7.93
C SER A 108 21.40 -0.74 -6.89
N ASP A 109 20.99 -0.61 -5.63
CA ASP A 109 21.59 -1.37 -4.54
C ASP A 109 20.86 -2.71 -4.42
N ASP A 110 21.55 -3.75 -3.95
CA ASP A 110 20.94 -5.06 -3.74
C ASP A 110 20.37 -5.16 -2.32
N ALA A 111 19.15 -5.70 -2.21
CA ALA A 111 18.57 -6.08 -0.92
C ALA A 111 18.06 -7.52 -0.96
N THR A 112 18.23 -8.21 0.16
CA THR A 112 17.75 -9.57 0.34
C THR A 112 16.41 -9.56 1.09
N GLY A 113 15.40 -10.21 0.52
CA GLY A 113 14.10 -10.39 1.15
C GLY A 113 14.12 -11.38 2.33
N THR A 114 12.97 -11.58 2.94
CA THR A 114 12.82 -12.56 4.03
C THR A 114 12.99 -13.98 3.53
N GLU A 115 13.36 -14.89 4.44
CA GLU A 115 13.43 -16.33 4.16
C GLU A 115 12.04 -16.87 3.82
N LEU A 116 11.94 -17.54 2.68
CA LEU A 116 10.73 -18.19 2.21
C LEU A 116 10.59 -19.59 2.80
N ARG A 117 9.42 -20.21 2.62
CA ARG A 117 9.12 -21.54 3.18
C ARG A 117 9.97 -22.66 2.60
N ASP A 118 10.55 -22.45 1.42
CA ASP A 118 11.50 -23.37 0.79
C ASP A 118 12.95 -23.13 1.23
N GLY A 119 13.18 -22.21 2.18
CA GLY A 119 14.50 -21.82 2.68
C GLY A 119 15.24 -20.84 1.78
N SER A 120 14.69 -20.47 0.62
CA SER A 120 15.31 -19.51 -0.29
C SER A 120 15.14 -18.07 0.20
N LYS A 121 16.03 -17.18 -0.26
CA LYS A 121 15.94 -15.74 -0.07
C LYS A 121 16.05 -15.06 -1.42
N LEU A 122 15.07 -14.22 -1.73
CA LEU A 122 14.99 -13.52 -3.00
C LEU A 122 15.82 -12.22 -2.97
N GLN A 123 16.54 -11.93 -4.05
CA GLN A 123 17.28 -10.68 -4.23
C GLN A 123 16.42 -9.64 -4.97
N TYR A 124 16.48 -8.39 -4.54
CA TYR A 124 15.70 -7.27 -5.04
C TYR A 124 16.61 -6.09 -5.39
N SER A 125 16.27 -5.40 -6.47
CA SER A 125 16.97 -4.19 -6.93
C SER A 125 16.31 -2.95 -6.35
N ILE A 126 17.06 -2.19 -5.55
CA ILE A 126 16.60 -1.00 -4.81
C ILE A 126 17.00 0.25 -5.60
N ASN A 127 16.04 0.89 -6.27
CA ASN A 127 16.26 2.14 -7.01
C ASN A 127 14.98 2.98 -7.20
N ALA A 128 13.93 2.76 -6.41
CA ALA A 128 12.64 3.40 -6.60
C ALA A 128 12.69 4.92 -6.38
N PHE A 129 13.50 5.40 -5.41
CA PHE A 129 13.73 6.83 -5.26
C PHE A 129 14.41 7.46 -6.49
N LYS A 130 15.39 6.76 -7.09
CA LYS A 130 16.02 7.22 -8.34
C LYS A 130 15.01 7.22 -9.49
N ALA A 131 14.11 6.24 -9.55
CA ALA A 131 13.03 6.19 -10.53
C ALA A 131 12.04 7.36 -10.37
N PHE A 132 11.73 7.76 -9.13
CA PHE A 132 10.92 8.95 -8.85
C PHE A 132 11.60 10.24 -9.35
N VAL A 133 12.89 10.43 -9.04
CA VAL A 133 13.66 11.57 -9.52
C VAL A 133 13.72 11.59 -11.06
N ALA A 134 14.02 10.45 -11.69
CA ALA A 134 14.05 10.34 -13.15
C ALA A 134 12.69 10.64 -13.80
N SER A 135 11.59 10.19 -13.17
CA SER A 135 10.23 10.50 -13.61
C SER A 135 9.93 12.00 -13.50
N GLY A 136 10.32 12.62 -12.39
CA GLY A 136 10.20 14.07 -12.19
C GLY A 136 11.01 14.88 -13.21
N LEU A 137 12.25 14.45 -13.51
CA LEU A 137 13.09 15.07 -14.53
C LEU A 137 12.47 14.92 -15.94
N ALA A 138 11.93 13.74 -16.27
CA ALA A 138 11.26 13.53 -17.56
C ALA A 138 10.03 14.45 -17.71
N ILE A 139 9.23 14.59 -16.65
CA ILE A 139 8.07 15.49 -16.62
C ILE A 139 8.51 16.96 -16.68
N GLY A 140 9.56 17.33 -15.96
CA GLY A 140 10.16 18.66 -16.00
C GLY A 140 10.66 19.02 -17.40
N GLY A 141 11.34 18.08 -18.07
CA GLY A 141 11.78 18.23 -19.47
C GLY A 141 10.60 18.38 -20.44
N MET A 142 9.56 17.54 -20.32
CA MET A 142 8.33 17.71 -21.10
C MET A 142 7.66 19.07 -20.84
N THR A 143 7.66 19.52 -19.60
CA THR A 143 7.09 20.82 -19.21
C THR A 143 7.90 21.98 -19.78
N ALA A 144 9.23 21.88 -19.83
CA ALA A 144 10.10 22.89 -20.42
C ALA A 144 9.88 23.04 -21.94
N VAL A 145 9.56 21.96 -22.65
CA VAL A 145 9.35 21.97 -24.10
C VAL A 145 7.91 22.33 -24.48
N TYR A 146 6.91 21.77 -23.79
CA TYR A 146 5.49 21.87 -24.18
C TYR A 146 4.66 22.77 -23.25
N GLY A 147 5.28 23.37 -22.24
CA GLY A 147 4.57 24.04 -21.15
C GLY A 147 3.77 23.05 -20.30
N LEU A 148 2.78 23.55 -19.56
CA LEU A 148 1.93 22.72 -18.69
C LEU A 148 0.91 21.85 -19.45
N LYS A 149 0.79 21.98 -20.78
CA LYS A 149 -0.22 21.28 -21.59
C LYS A 149 -0.27 19.77 -21.36
N PRO A 150 0.86 19.02 -21.27
CA PRO A 150 0.80 17.59 -21.00
C PRO A 150 0.19 17.24 -19.64
N LEU A 151 0.54 18.01 -18.59
CA LEU A 151 0.00 17.82 -17.24
C LEU A 151 -1.49 18.17 -17.17
N VAL A 152 -1.91 19.27 -17.82
CA VAL A 152 -3.34 19.60 -17.91
C VAL A 152 -4.11 18.52 -18.66
N TRP A 153 -3.55 17.98 -19.76
CA TRP A 153 -4.17 16.87 -20.48
C TRP A 153 -4.38 15.63 -19.58
N VAL A 154 -3.39 15.28 -18.75
CA VAL A 154 -3.51 14.20 -17.76
C VAL A 154 -4.66 14.47 -16.78
N ALA A 155 -4.75 15.69 -16.24
CA ALA A 155 -5.82 16.08 -15.33
C ALA A 155 -7.21 16.00 -16.00
N ASP A 156 -7.32 16.42 -17.26
CA ASP A 156 -8.57 16.36 -18.02
C ASP A 156 -8.98 14.94 -18.42
N HIS A 157 -8.02 14.03 -18.57
CA HIS A 157 -8.23 12.64 -18.98
C HIS A 157 -8.11 11.65 -17.81
N VAL A 158 -8.18 12.13 -16.56
CA VAL A 158 -8.01 11.26 -15.39
C VAL A 158 -9.01 10.09 -15.33
N VAL A 159 -10.24 10.28 -15.82
CA VAL A 159 -11.24 9.20 -15.83
C VAL A 159 -10.86 8.07 -16.80
N PRO A 160 -10.63 8.32 -18.10
CA PRO A 160 -10.19 7.26 -19.00
C PRO A 160 -8.81 6.70 -18.65
N LEU A 161 -7.91 7.49 -18.03
CA LEU A 161 -6.66 6.97 -17.46
C LEU A 161 -6.92 5.99 -16.31
N GLY A 162 -7.87 6.30 -15.41
CA GLY A 162 -8.30 5.41 -14.35
C GLY A 162 -8.87 4.10 -14.89
N VAL A 163 -9.79 4.18 -15.86
CA VAL A 163 -10.37 2.99 -16.52
C VAL A 163 -9.29 2.15 -17.20
N ALA A 164 -8.36 2.79 -17.92
CA ALA A 164 -7.23 2.09 -18.53
C ALA A 164 -6.35 1.38 -17.48
N SER A 165 -6.12 2.01 -16.33
CA SER A 165 -5.37 1.38 -15.23
C SER A 165 -6.11 0.20 -14.60
N MET A 166 -7.43 0.29 -14.43
CA MET A 166 -8.27 -0.84 -13.99
C MET A 166 -8.18 -2.02 -14.97
N GLY A 167 -8.24 -1.73 -16.26
CA GLY A 167 -8.08 -2.73 -17.33
C GLY A 167 -6.70 -3.40 -17.27
N LEU A 168 -5.63 -2.61 -17.15
CA LEU A 168 -4.27 -3.11 -17.00
C LEU A 168 -4.12 -3.99 -15.74
N SER A 169 -4.64 -3.53 -14.60
CA SER A 169 -4.61 -4.28 -13.33
C SER A 169 -5.30 -5.63 -13.46
N THR A 170 -6.47 -5.65 -14.11
CA THR A 170 -7.24 -6.87 -14.36
C THR A 170 -6.48 -7.82 -15.29
N ALA A 171 -5.87 -7.29 -16.35
CA ALA A 171 -5.08 -8.09 -17.29
C ALA A 171 -3.84 -8.71 -16.62
N ILE A 172 -3.13 -7.95 -15.79
CA ILE A 172 -1.99 -8.45 -15.00
C ILE A 172 -2.47 -9.55 -14.04
N ALA A 173 -3.53 -9.32 -13.28
CA ALA A 173 -4.07 -10.30 -12.35
C ALA A 173 -4.48 -11.61 -13.05
N LEU A 174 -5.15 -11.52 -14.21
CA LEU A 174 -5.49 -12.70 -15.02
C LEU A 174 -4.24 -13.44 -15.48
N HIS A 175 -3.23 -12.71 -15.96
CA HIS A 175 -1.97 -13.31 -16.38
C HIS A 175 -1.26 -14.02 -15.22
N MET A 176 -1.17 -13.40 -14.04
CA MET A 176 -0.58 -13.99 -12.83
C MET A 176 -1.36 -15.23 -12.37
N TYR A 177 -2.68 -15.15 -12.36
CA TYR A 177 -3.55 -16.26 -12.00
C TYR A 177 -3.35 -17.45 -12.94
N SER A 178 -3.41 -17.24 -14.25
CA SER A 178 -3.17 -18.31 -15.25
C SER A 178 -1.78 -18.92 -15.12
N ARG A 179 -0.74 -18.09 -14.91
CA ARG A 179 0.64 -18.55 -14.80
C ARG A 179 0.89 -19.37 -13.53
N SER A 180 0.19 -19.08 -12.44
CA SER A 180 0.39 -19.72 -11.14
C SER A 180 0.10 -21.24 -11.11
N PHE A 181 -0.58 -21.78 -12.13
CA PHE A 181 -0.82 -23.21 -12.30
C PHE A 181 0.38 -23.96 -12.92
N GLY A 182 1.43 -23.24 -13.30
CA GLY A 182 2.69 -23.83 -13.76
C GLY A 182 3.45 -24.56 -12.65
N LYS A 183 4.42 -25.41 -13.05
CA LYS A 183 5.26 -26.16 -12.10
C LYS A 183 6.27 -25.23 -11.41
N GLY A 184 6.48 -25.44 -10.12
CA GLY A 184 7.56 -24.79 -9.35
C GLY A 184 7.20 -23.43 -8.72
N ALA A 185 5.95 -22.98 -8.82
CA ALA A 185 5.51 -21.77 -8.13
C ALA A 185 5.35 -22.03 -6.61
N LEU A 186 5.94 -21.16 -5.80
CA LEU A 186 5.62 -21.07 -4.37
C LEU A 186 4.35 -20.23 -4.22
N LEU A 187 3.30 -20.85 -3.68
CA LEU A 187 1.97 -20.24 -3.58
C LEU A 187 1.84 -19.41 -2.29
N ALA A 188 0.99 -18.39 -2.28
CA ALA A 188 0.61 -17.71 -1.06
C ALA A 188 -0.23 -18.65 -0.18
N LEU A 189 -0.06 -18.60 1.14
CA LEU A 189 -0.81 -19.47 2.07
C LEU A 189 -2.31 -19.18 2.02
N GLY A 190 -2.70 -17.93 1.74
CA GLY A 190 -4.09 -17.53 1.55
C GLY A 190 -4.63 -17.76 0.14
N GLY A 191 -3.79 -18.17 -0.82
CA GLY A 191 -4.11 -18.19 -2.25
C GLY A 191 -4.27 -19.58 -2.86
N ASN A 192 -4.43 -20.63 -2.06
CA ASN A 192 -4.55 -22.01 -2.56
C ASN A 192 -5.80 -22.69 -1.99
N THR A 193 -6.96 -22.07 -2.22
CA THR A 193 -8.24 -22.50 -1.64
C THR A 193 -9.02 -23.48 -2.51
N GLY A 194 -8.74 -23.52 -3.82
CA GLY A 194 -9.53 -24.26 -4.80
C GLY A 194 -10.75 -23.50 -5.32
N SER A 195 -11.04 -22.32 -4.79
CA SER A 195 -12.06 -21.41 -5.33
C SER A 195 -11.43 -20.44 -6.32
N SER A 196 -11.76 -20.56 -7.61
CA SER A 196 -11.16 -19.73 -8.65
C SER A 196 -11.36 -18.23 -8.45
N VAL A 197 -12.53 -17.81 -7.99
CA VAL A 197 -12.84 -16.39 -7.75
C VAL A 197 -12.00 -15.83 -6.61
N TYR A 198 -11.88 -16.59 -5.53
CA TYR A 198 -11.11 -16.18 -4.36
C TYR A 198 -9.61 -16.19 -4.63
N ASP A 199 -9.09 -17.25 -5.26
CA ASP A 199 -7.68 -17.40 -5.59
C ASP A 199 -7.24 -16.37 -6.67
N PHE A 200 -8.14 -15.96 -7.57
CA PHE A 200 -7.91 -14.82 -8.47
C PHE A 200 -7.81 -13.50 -7.72
N PHE A 201 -8.68 -13.28 -6.72
CA PHE A 201 -8.70 -12.07 -5.92
C PHE A 201 -7.45 -11.92 -5.06
N ILE A 202 -7.15 -12.92 -4.22
CA ILE A 202 -5.99 -12.92 -3.33
C ILE A 202 -4.68 -13.08 -4.09
N GLY A 203 -4.68 -13.90 -5.15
CA GLY A 203 -3.47 -14.26 -5.87
C GLY A 203 -2.88 -15.57 -5.37
N ARG A 204 -2.55 -16.44 -6.33
CA ARG A 204 -2.00 -17.76 -6.05
C ARG A 204 -0.49 -17.72 -5.82
N GLU A 205 0.28 -17.12 -6.71
CA GLU A 205 1.75 -17.08 -6.62
C GLU A 205 2.21 -16.03 -5.60
N LEU A 206 3.13 -16.40 -4.70
CA LEU A 206 3.60 -15.52 -3.63
C LEU A 206 4.45 -14.37 -4.18
N ASN A 207 5.49 -14.67 -4.96
CA ASN A 207 6.44 -13.69 -5.49
C ASN A 207 6.67 -13.90 -6.99
N PRO A 208 5.71 -13.54 -7.87
CA PRO A 208 5.84 -13.80 -9.29
C PRO A 208 6.97 -13.01 -9.92
N ARG A 209 7.92 -13.71 -10.55
CA ARG A 209 9.11 -13.15 -11.21
C ARG A 209 9.17 -13.42 -12.70
N VAL A 210 9.87 -12.59 -13.47
CA VAL A 210 10.14 -12.88 -14.89
C VAL A 210 11.42 -13.69 -15.01
N GLY A 211 11.29 -14.98 -15.35
CA GLY A 211 12.42 -15.91 -15.47
C GLY A 211 13.25 -15.98 -14.19
N LYS A 212 14.58 -15.87 -14.32
CA LYS A 212 15.54 -15.82 -13.20
C LYS A 212 15.93 -14.39 -12.81
N SER A 213 15.20 -13.38 -13.30
CA SER A 213 15.55 -11.98 -13.02
C SER A 213 15.20 -11.56 -11.58
N THR A 214 15.72 -10.41 -11.16
CA THR A 214 15.32 -9.74 -9.91
C THR A 214 13.95 -9.07 -10.03
N PHE A 215 13.30 -9.08 -11.20
CA PHE A 215 12.00 -8.45 -11.38
C PHE A 215 10.89 -9.25 -10.74
N ASP A 216 10.37 -8.71 -9.65
CA ASP A 216 9.20 -9.20 -8.93
C ASP A 216 8.03 -8.26 -9.20
N TRP A 217 6.95 -8.80 -9.80
CA TRP A 217 5.80 -7.99 -10.23
C TRP A 217 5.09 -7.32 -9.06
N LYS A 218 4.99 -8.02 -7.94
CA LYS A 218 4.30 -7.54 -6.74
C LYS A 218 5.05 -6.35 -6.16
N TYR A 219 6.33 -6.55 -5.88
CA TYR A 219 7.24 -5.52 -5.40
C TYR A 219 7.29 -4.30 -6.32
N PHE A 220 7.35 -4.54 -7.64
CA PHE A 220 7.37 -3.47 -8.62
C PHE A 220 6.10 -2.62 -8.59
N CYS A 221 4.93 -3.26 -8.64
CA CYS A 221 3.64 -2.57 -8.67
C CYS A 221 3.37 -1.79 -7.38
N GLU A 222 3.71 -2.35 -6.21
CA GLU A 222 3.47 -1.76 -4.89
C GLU A 222 4.09 -0.36 -4.75
N LEU A 223 5.28 -0.14 -5.31
CA LEU A 223 6.02 1.12 -5.12
C LEU A 223 6.05 2.05 -6.35
N ARG A 224 6.13 1.53 -7.57
CA ARG A 224 6.56 2.36 -8.72
C ARG A 224 5.39 2.94 -9.48
N PRO A 225 4.73 2.21 -10.40
CA PRO A 225 3.69 2.78 -11.26
C PRO A 225 2.53 3.40 -10.46
N GLY A 226 2.21 2.84 -9.28
CA GLY A 226 1.18 3.33 -8.36
C GLY A 226 1.60 4.61 -7.61
N LEU A 227 2.55 4.53 -6.67
CA LEU A 227 2.90 5.67 -5.81
C LEU A 227 3.56 6.83 -6.57
N ILE A 228 4.44 6.54 -7.54
CA ILE A 228 5.01 7.60 -8.38
C ILE A 228 3.89 8.21 -9.23
N GLY A 229 3.00 7.38 -9.79
CA GLY A 229 1.84 7.83 -10.56
C GLY A 229 0.91 8.74 -9.77
N TRP A 230 0.69 8.45 -8.48
CA TRP A 230 -0.07 9.31 -7.57
C TRP A 230 0.53 10.72 -7.46
N ALA A 231 1.83 10.83 -7.25
CA ALA A 231 2.51 12.12 -7.20
C ALA A 231 2.40 12.89 -8.53
N VAL A 232 2.47 12.18 -9.67
CA VAL A 232 2.28 12.76 -11.00
C VAL A 232 0.85 13.28 -11.20
N LEU A 233 -0.17 12.52 -10.77
CA LEU A 233 -1.56 12.96 -10.83
C LEU A 233 -1.80 14.21 -9.99
N ASN A 234 -1.23 14.28 -8.78
CA ASN A 234 -1.30 15.48 -7.95
C ASN A 234 -0.68 16.71 -8.62
N ALA A 235 0.50 16.54 -9.22
CA ALA A 235 1.15 17.60 -9.98
C ALA A 235 0.32 18.04 -11.20
N ALA A 236 -0.35 17.09 -11.87
CA ALA A 236 -1.27 17.37 -12.97
C ALA A 236 -2.46 18.22 -12.51
N PHE A 237 -3.06 17.91 -11.35
CA PHE A 237 -4.15 18.70 -10.78
C PHE A 237 -3.70 20.09 -10.33
N ALA A 238 -2.51 20.23 -9.74
CA ALA A 238 -1.94 21.53 -9.42
C ALA A 238 -1.67 22.38 -10.67
N ALA A 239 -1.14 21.77 -11.73
CA ALA A 239 -0.93 22.42 -13.01
C ALA A 239 -2.25 22.89 -13.63
N LYS A 240 -3.30 22.05 -13.60
CA LYS A 240 -4.64 22.42 -14.06
C LYS A 240 -5.19 23.61 -13.27
N GLN A 241 -5.11 23.58 -11.95
CA GLN A 241 -5.54 24.70 -11.10
C GLN A 241 -4.79 25.99 -11.47
N TYR A 242 -3.46 25.91 -11.65
CA TYR A 242 -2.67 27.06 -12.08
C TYR A 242 -3.12 27.62 -13.43
N THR A 243 -3.41 26.76 -14.42
CA THR A 243 -3.85 27.21 -15.74
C THR A 243 -5.24 27.83 -15.75
N GLU A 244 -6.14 27.39 -14.87
CA GLU A 244 -7.51 27.92 -14.80
C GLU A 244 -7.63 29.15 -13.88
N LEU A 245 -6.86 29.19 -12.79
CA LEU A 245 -6.94 30.23 -11.76
C LEU A 245 -5.84 31.30 -11.87
N GLY A 246 -4.75 31.01 -12.59
CA GLY A 246 -3.54 31.85 -12.63
C GLY A 246 -2.62 31.73 -11.41
N ARG A 247 -2.97 30.86 -10.45
CA ARG A 247 -2.20 30.57 -9.23
C ARG A 247 -2.57 29.19 -8.67
N VAL A 248 -1.74 28.66 -7.78
CA VAL A 248 -2.04 27.47 -6.99
C VAL A 248 -2.48 27.89 -5.58
N THR A 249 -3.58 27.35 -5.05
CA THR A 249 -4.07 27.68 -3.70
C THR A 249 -3.18 27.07 -2.61
N ASP A 250 -3.17 27.67 -1.42
CA ASP A 250 -2.44 27.13 -0.26
C ASP A 250 -2.88 25.69 0.08
N SER A 251 -4.18 25.40 -0.04
CA SER A 251 -4.74 24.05 0.11
C SER A 251 -4.14 23.04 -0.86
N MET A 252 -4.02 23.38 -2.15
CA MET A 252 -3.46 22.50 -3.17
C MET A 252 -1.98 22.24 -2.92
N VAL A 253 -1.24 23.27 -2.52
CA VAL A 253 0.17 23.15 -2.12
C VAL A 253 0.31 22.21 -0.93
N LEU A 254 -0.50 22.35 0.11
CA LEU A 254 -0.45 21.47 1.29
C LEU A 254 -0.74 20.01 0.91
N VAL A 255 -1.79 19.73 0.13
CA VAL A 255 -2.11 18.37 -0.32
C VAL A 255 -0.94 17.77 -1.09
N ASN A 256 -0.42 18.49 -2.09
CA ASN A 256 0.69 18.02 -2.90
C ASN A 256 1.95 17.78 -2.04
N ALA A 257 2.30 18.71 -1.16
CA ALA A 257 3.49 18.59 -0.31
C ALA A 257 3.37 17.42 0.67
N PHE A 258 2.22 17.26 1.33
CA PHE A 258 2.04 16.19 2.31
C PHE A 258 2.02 14.79 1.70
N GLN A 259 1.42 14.66 0.52
CA GLN A 259 1.32 13.39 -0.19
C GLN A 259 2.64 13.07 -0.91
N ALA A 260 3.31 14.06 -1.52
CA ALA A 260 4.64 13.88 -2.10
C ALA A 260 5.68 13.49 -1.06
N TYR A 261 5.64 14.09 0.14
CA TYR A 261 6.50 13.66 1.25
C TYR A 261 6.29 12.18 1.59
N TYR A 262 5.04 11.73 1.65
CA TYR A 262 4.73 10.32 1.95
C TYR A 262 5.27 9.38 0.86
N VAL A 263 5.10 9.73 -0.42
CA VAL A 263 5.67 8.98 -1.54
C VAL A 263 7.18 8.95 -1.45
N VAL A 264 7.84 10.11 -1.29
CA VAL A 264 9.30 10.20 -1.17
C VAL A 264 9.80 9.33 -0.02
N ASP A 265 9.15 9.40 1.14
CA ASP A 265 9.55 8.63 2.30
C ASP A 265 9.43 7.11 2.04
N ALA A 266 8.32 6.65 1.45
CA ALA A 266 8.14 5.25 1.10
C ALA A 266 9.22 4.74 0.14
N LEU A 267 9.56 5.55 -0.88
CA LEU A 267 10.58 5.19 -1.89
C LEU A 267 12.00 5.31 -1.35
N TRP A 268 12.26 6.22 -0.40
CA TRP A 268 13.55 6.33 0.27
C TRP A 268 13.80 5.15 1.21
N ASN A 269 12.74 4.68 1.89
CA ASN A 269 12.77 3.53 2.77
C ASN A 269 12.33 2.24 2.05
N GLU A 270 12.56 2.15 0.73
CA GLU A 270 12.16 1.02 -0.13
C GLU A 270 12.49 -0.37 0.46
N PRO A 271 13.68 -0.63 1.05
CA PRO A 271 13.99 -1.94 1.64
C PRO A 271 13.04 -2.38 2.77
N ALA A 272 12.39 -1.44 3.47
CA ALA A 272 11.46 -1.76 4.55
C ALA A 272 10.22 -2.51 4.03
N ILE A 273 9.85 -2.31 2.76
CA ILE A 273 8.70 -2.97 2.13
C ILE A 273 8.87 -4.48 2.06
N LEU A 274 10.11 -4.97 1.97
CA LEU A 274 10.41 -6.41 1.83
C LEU A 274 9.98 -7.24 3.06
N THR A 275 9.54 -6.59 4.12
CA THR A 275 9.06 -7.21 5.36
C THR A 275 7.55 -7.03 5.59
N THR A 276 6.82 -6.38 4.67
CA THR A 276 5.38 -6.16 4.78
C THR A 276 4.59 -7.44 4.53
N MET A 277 3.33 -7.48 4.98
CA MET A 277 2.44 -8.62 4.75
C MET A 277 2.22 -8.86 3.26
N ASP A 278 2.06 -7.78 2.50
CA ASP A 278 1.86 -7.78 1.06
C ASP A 278 3.01 -8.55 0.37
N ILE A 279 4.28 -8.32 0.75
CA ILE A 279 5.43 -9.03 0.18
C ILE A 279 5.59 -10.47 0.70
N VAL A 280 5.42 -10.71 2.01
CA VAL A 280 5.85 -11.99 2.62
C VAL A 280 4.73 -13.01 2.80
N MET A 281 3.46 -12.58 2.76
CA MET A 281 2.28 -13.43 3.02
C MET A 281 1.32 -13.51 1.84
N ASP A 282 0.98 -12.35 1.28
CA ASP A 282 -0.11 -12.23 0.31
C ASP A 282 0.38 -12.56 -1.11
N GLY A 283 -0.49 -13.19 -1.90
CA GLY A 283 -0.21 -13.49 -3.30
C GLY A 283 -0.41 -12.27 -4.18
N PHE A 284 0.15 -12.29 -5.39
CA PHE A 284 -0.07 -11.20 -6.34
C PHE A 284 -1.28 -11.44 -7.23
N GLY A 285 -2.46 -11.20 -6.66
CA GLY A 285 -3.76 -11.33 -7.33
C GLY A 285 -4.38 -10.00 -7.73
N TYR A 286 -5.67 -10.04 -8.07
CA TYR A 286 -6.44 -8.85 -8.42
C TYR A 286 -6.42 -7.80 -7.31
N MET A 287 -6.51 -8.19 -6.04
CA MET A 287 -6.52 -7.27 -4.90
C MET A 287 -5.29 -6.37 -4.89
N LEU A 288 -4.10 -6.94 -4.96
CA LEU A 288 -2.85 -6.17 -4.97
C LEU A 288 -2.64 -5.45 -6.29
N ALA A 289 -2.80 -6.11 -7.44
CA ALA A 289 -2.62 -5.47 -8.74
C ALA A 289 -3.57 -4.26 -8.93
N PHE A 290 -4.84 -4.39 -8.55
CA PHE A 290 -5.81 -3.30 -8.59
C PHE A 290 -5.52 -2.25 -7.51
N GLY A 291 -5.17 -2.69 -6.29
CA GLY A 291 -4.76 -1.82 -5.19
C GLY A 291 -3.65 -0.87 -5.60
N ASP A 292 -2.58 -1.42 -6.16
CA ASP A 292 -1.36 -0.72 -6.53
C ASP A 292 -1.58 0.23 -7.71
N LEU A 293 -2.18 -0.27 -8.80
CA LEU A 293 -2.20 0.44 -10.08
C LEU A 293 -3.43 1.33 -10.25
N ALA A 294 -4.57 0.95 -9.67
CA ALA A 294 -5.84 1.66 -9.84
C ALA A 294 -6.32 2.34 -8.56
N TRP A 295 -6.33 1.65 -7.42
CA TRP A 295 -6.89 2.20 -6.20
C TRP A 295 -6.03 3.35 -5.65
N VAL A 296 -4.75 3.11 -5.39
CA VAL A 296 -3.84 4.09 -4.79
C VAL A 296 -3.78 5.39 -5.61
N PRO A 297 -3.34 5.40 -6.88
CA PRO A 297 -3.18 6.67 -7.60
C PRO A 297 -4.49 7.42 -7.81
N PHE A 298 -5.60 6.73 -8.10
CA PHE A 298 -6.84 7.38 -8.52
C PHE A 298 -7.80 7.71 -7.37
N THR A 299 -7.65 7.07 -6.19
CA THR A 299 -8.43 7.45 -5.00
C THR A 299 -7.63 8.34 -4.04
N TYR A 300 -6.30 8.21 -3.97
CA TYR A 300 -5.48 9.01 -3.04
C TYR A 300 -5.21 10.41 -3.60
N SER A 301 -5.36 10.62 -4.91
CA SER A 301 -5.30 11.94 -5.54
C SER A 301 -6.63 12.71 -5.46
N LEU A 302 -7.65 12.19 -4.77
CA LEU A 302 -9.01 12.75 -4.78
C LEU A 302 -9.07 14.18 -4.24
N GLN A 303 -8.24 14.51 -3.24
CA GLN A 303 -8.19 15.84 -2.64
C GLN A 303 -7.62 16.86 -3.64
N ALA A 304 -6.53 16.53 -4.31
CA ALA A 304 -5.96 17.37 -5.37
C ALA A 304 -6.93 17.51 -6.55
N ARG A 305 -7.57 16.41 -6.97
CA ARG A 305 -8.62 16.44 -7.99
C ARG A 305 -9.76 17.41 -7.62
N TYR A 306 -10.29 17.29 -6.40
CA TYR A 306 -11.35 18.17 -5.91
C TYR A 306 -10.91 19.63 -5.94
N LEU A 307 -9.70 19.93 -5.43
CA LEU A 307 -9.19 21.30 -5.36
C LEU A 307 -8.89 21.92 -6.74
N ALA A 308 -8.63 21.10 -7.77
CA ALA A 308 -8.50 21.59 -9.14
C ALA A 308 -9.80 22.20 -9.66
N ASP A 309 -10.95 21.65 -9.26
CA ASP A 309 -12.28 22.12 -9.65
C ASP A 309 -12.90 23.08 -8.62
N HIS A 310 -12.54 22.94 -7.34
CA HIS A 310 -13.07 23.69 -6.21
C HIS A 310 -11.93 24.32 -5.39
N PRO A 311 -11.28 25.40 -5.90
CA PRO A 311 -10.19 26.06 -5.19
C PRO A 311 -10.61 26.52 -3.78
N ASN A 312 -9.70 26.38 -2.82
CA ASN A 312 -9.95 26.74 -1.43
C ASN A 312 -8.75 27.49 -0.85
N ASP A 313 -8.93 28.74 -0.45
CA ASP A 313 -7.90 29.50 0.28
C ASP A 313 -8.12 29.35 1.79
N LEU A 314 -7.17 28.71 2.46
CA LEU A 314 -7.23 28.40 3.88
C LEU A 314 -6.86 29.61 4.75
N GLY A 315 -5.86 30.36 4.30
CA GLY A 315 -5.19 31.38 5.09
C GLY A 315 -4.23 30.76 6.12
N ALA A 316 -3.31 31.59 6.62
CA ALA A 316 -2.18 31.15 7.44
C ALA A 316 -2.59 30.35 8.68
N THR A 317 -3.65 30.75 9.39
CA THR A 317 -4.09 30.08 10.63
C THR A 317 -4.58 28.66 10.39
N LYS A 318 -5.46 28.46 9.40
CA LYS A 318 -5.99 27.12 9.08
C LYS A 318 -4.89 26.25 8.50
N ALA A 319 -4.06 26.81 7.61
CA ALA A 319 -2.90 26.11 7.05
C ALA A 319 -1.93 25.66 8.17
N ALA A 320 -1.60 26.52 9.13
CA ALA A 320 -0.73 26.20 10.25
C ALA A 320 -1.30 25.10 11.15
N ALA A 321 -2.61 25.14 11.45
CA ALA A 321 -3.27 24.09 12.23
C ALA A 321 -3.23 22.73 11.52
N ILE A 322 -3.46 22.71 10.20
CA ILE A 322 -3.38 21.49 9.39
C ILE A 322 -1.95 20.96 9.34
N VAL A 323 -0.96 21.83 9.15
CA VAL A 323 0.48 21.46 9.18
C VAL A 323 0.85 20.89 10.54
N ALA A 324 0.41 21.50 11.64
CA ALA A 324 0.66 20.99 12.98
C ALA A 324 0.08 19.58 13.17
N LEU A 325 -1.14 19.32 12.70
CA LEU A 325 -1.74 17.98 12.73
C LEU A 325 -0.93 16.97 11.90
N LYS A 326 -0.51 17.36 10.69
CA LYS A 326 0.33 16.52 9.83
C LYS A 326 1.65 16.17 10.51
N LEU A 327 2.32 17.14 11.12
CA LEU A 327 3.59 16.96 11.83
C LEU A 327 3.43 16.11 13.08
N LEU A 328 2.33 16.27 13.83
CA LEU A 328 2.01 15.42 14.97
C LEU A 328 1.85 13.95 14.55
N GLY A 329 1.05 13.71 13.50
CA GLY A 329 0.87 12.36 12.95
C GLY A 329 2.19 11.75 12.47
N LEU A 330 2.99 12.53 11.73
CA LEU A 330 4.31 12.10 11.26
C LEU A 330 5.26 11.79 12.42
N TYR A 331 5.28 12.63 13.46
CA TYR A 331 6.11 12.42 14.64
C TYR A 331 5.74 11.12 15.34
N ILE A 332 4.46 10.88 15.62
CA ILE A 332 3.99 9.64 16.26
C ILE A 332 4.38 8.43 15.40
N PHE A 333 4.13 8.49 14.09
CA PHE A 333 4.44 7.41 13.15
C PHE A 333 5.94 7.09 13.11
N ARG A 334 6.79 8.11 12.96
CA ARG A 334 8.24 7.93 12.83
C ARG A 334 8.89 7.57 14.15
N ALA A 335 8.53 8.25 15.24
CA ALA A 335 9.14 8.04 16.54
C ALA A 335 8.83 6.62 17.06
N SER A 336 7.59 6.15 16.92
CA SER A 336 7.21 4.78 17.33
C SER A 336 7.93 3.71 16.51
N ASN A 337 8.00 3.85 15.18
CA ASN A 337 8.73 2.90 14.34
C ASN A 337 10.24 2.94 14.58
N SER A 338 10.83 4.12 14.75
CA SER A 338 12.26 4.28 15.04
C SER A 338 12.62 3.66 16.39
N GLN A 339 11.78 3.83 17.41
CA GLN A 339 11.96 3.18 18.72
C GLN A 339 11.96 1.65 18.59
N LYS A 340 11.01 1.07 17.83
CA LYS A 340 10.97 -0.37 17.55
C LYS A 340 12.22 -0.84 16.83
N ASN A 341 12.65 -0.10 15.81
CA ASN A 341 13.79 -0.45 14.99
C ASN A 341 15.09 -0.41 15.82
N ALA A 342 15.36 0.69 16.51
CA ALA A 342 16.53 0.83 17.38
C ALA A 342 16.61 -0.28 18.43
N PHE A 343 15.49 -0.60 19.08
CA PHE A 343 15.42 -1.70 20.05
C PHE A 343 15.67 -3.08 19.43
N ARG A 344 15.19 -3.34 18.21
CA ARG A 344 15.43 -4.61 17.51
C ARG A 344 16.86 -4.74 17.00
N THR A 345 17.51 -3.62 16.68
CA THR A 345 18.91 -3.57 16.23
C THR A 345 19.87 -3.73 17.39
N ASN A 346 19.72 -2.93 18.44
CA ASN A 346 20.56 -2.99 19.64
C ASN A 346 19.74 -2.63 20.89
N PRO A 347 19.23 -3.62 21.63
CA PRO A 347 18.42 -3.38 22.82
C PRO A 347 19.20 -2.76 23.98
N ASP A 348 20.54 -2.83 23.97
CA ASP A 348 21.42 -2.28 25.00
C ASP A 348 21.85 -0.83 24.71
N ALA A 349 21.43 -0.27 23.56
CA ALA A 349 21.75 1.09 23.18
C ALA A 349 21.14 2.11 24.18
N PRO A 350 21.85 3.20 24.54
CA PRO A 350 21.41 4.16 25.56
C PRO A 350 19.98 4.70 25.37
N GLU A 351 19.58 4.91 24.12
CA GLU A 351 18.29 5.47 23.71
C GLU A 351 17.10 4.50 23.92
N VAL A 352 17.34 3.19 24.09
CA VAL A 352 16.29 2.17 24.20
C VAL A 352 16.47 1.18 25.34
N LYS A 353 17.63 1.14 26.00
CA LYS A 353 17.92 0.21 27.12
C LYS A 353 16.98 0.34 28.32
N HIS A 354 16.33 1.50 28.46
CA HIS A 354 15.36 1.77 29.52
C HIS A 354 13.98 1.16 29.23
N LEU A 355 13.74 0.67 28.00
CA LEU A 355 12.47 0.10 27.59
C LEU A 355 12.28 -1.30 28.19
N LYS A 356 11.10 -1.51 28.77
CA LYS A 356 10.59 -2.80 29.25
C LYS A 356 10.03 -3.63 28.10
N TYR A 357 10.15 -4.94 28.20
CA TYR A 357 9.66 -5.90 27.20
C TYR A 357 9.30 -7.27 27.81
N ILE A 358 8.61 -8.10 27.04
CA ILE A 358 8.36 -9.52 27.30
C ILE A 358 9.26 -10.36 26.39
N ASN A 359 9.91 -11.38 26.94
CA ASN A 359 10.61 -12.40 26.15
C ASN A 359 9.60 -13.39 25.57
N THR A 360 9.74 -13.72 24.28
CA THR A 360 8.87 -14.69 23.62
C THR A 360 9.56 -16.04 23.46
N PRO A 361 8.81 -17.16 23.33
CA PRO A 361 9.38 -18.48 23.06
C PRO A 361 10.20 -18.55 21.77
N THR A 362 9.95 -17.65 20.83
CA THR A 362 10.67 -17.55 19.54
C THR A 362 12.02 -16.83 19.64
N GLY A 363 12.45 -16.41 20.84
CA GLY A 363 13.65 -15.61 21.05
C GLY A 363 13.49 -14.12 20.73
N SER A 364 12.38 -13.72 20.12
CA SER A 364 12.04 -12.31 19.89
C SER A 364 11.48 -11.64 21.16
N ARG A 365 11.37 -10.31 21.14
CA ARG A 365 10.98 -9.47 22.29
C ARG A 365 9.79 -8.58 21.93
N LEU A 366 8.85 -8.40 22.87
CA LEU A 366 7.68 -7.53 22.73
C LEU A 366 7.81 -6.33 23.68
N LEU A 367 7.98 -5.12 23.13
CA LEU A 367 8.10 -3.89 23.91
C LEU A 367 6.81 -3.56 24.66
N THR A 368 6.88 -3.30 25.97
CA THR A 368 5.73 -3.01 26.85
C THR A 368 5.80 -1.62 27.51
N SER A 369 6.67 -0.75 27.00
CA SER A 369 6.85 0.62 27.46
C SER A 369 7.22 1.53 26.27
N GLY A 370 7.33 2.84 26.51
CA GLY A 370 7.46 3.80 25.42
C GLY A 370 6.19 3.84 24.56
N TRP A 371 6.36 4.07 23.26
CA TRP A 371 5.25 4.13 22.29
C TRP A 371 4.45 2.82 22.27
N TRP A 372 5.16 1.69 22.25
CA TRP A 372 4.57 0.35 22.19
C TRP A 372 3.98 -0.11 23.53
N GLY A 373 4.26 0.61 24.62
CA GLY A 373 3.55 0.44 25.88
C GLY A 373 2.26 1.27 25.99
N SER A 374 2.09 2.30 25.15
CA SER A 374 0.89 3.15 25.15
C SER A 374 -0.27 2.50 24.40
N ALA A 375 0.01 1.96 23.21
CA ALA A 375 -0.95 1.19 22.42
C ALA A 375 -0.20 0.23 21.48
N ARG A 376 -0.83 -0.91 21.16
CA ARG A 376 -0.21 -1.98 20.36
C ARG A 376 0.15 -1.54 18.93
N HIS A 377 -0.62 -0.60 18.37
CA HIS A 377 -0.43 -0.02 17.04
C HIS A 377 -0.51 1.51 17.06
N ILE A 378 0.19 2.15 17.99
CA ILE A 378 0.24 3.63 18.06
C ILE A 378 0.78 4.27 16.77
N ASN A 379 1.60 3.55 16.02
CA ASN A 379 2.07 3.95 14.69
C ASN A 379 0.89 4.14 13.71
N TYR A 380 -0.16 3.32 13.80
CA TYR A 380 -1.35 3.45 12.95
C TYR A 380 -2.16 4.70 13.30
N THR A 381 -2.17 5.13 14.57
CA THR A 381 -2.75 6.43 14.96
C THR A 381 -2.01 7.58 14.29
N GLY A 382 -0.68 7.56 14.32
CA GLY A 382 0.14 8.56 13.62
C GLY A 382 -0.17 8.60 12.12
N ASP A 383 -0.29 7.42 11.50
CA ASP A 383 -0.63 7.30 10.08
C ASP A 383 -2.04 7.84 9.76
N TRP A 384 -3.02 7.52 10.60
CA TRP A 384 -4.38 8.00 10.44
C TRP A 384 -4.51 9.51 10.63
N LEU A 385 -3.77 10.12 11.57
CA LEU A 385 -3.73 11.58 11.72
C LEU A 385 -3.16 12.26 10.46
N MET A 386 -2.15 11.66 9.84
CA MET A 386 -1.64 12.13 8.54
C MET A 386 -2.73 12.05 7.46
N ALA A 387 -3.49 10.95 7.40
CA ALA A 387 -4.59 10.77 6.46
C ALA A 387 -5.68 11.84 6.62
N VAL A 388 -6.05 12.18 7.86
CA VAL A 388 -6.98 13.28 8.15
C VAL A 388 -6.41 14.62 7.69
N ALA A 389 -5.13 14.88 7.99
CA ALA A 389 -4.47 16.14 7.59
C ALA A 389 -4.37 16.32 6.06
N TRP A 390 -4.36 15.24 5.27
CA TRP A 390 -4.43 15.32 3.81
C TRP A 390 -5.79 15.79 3.29
N CYS A 391 -6.86 15.56 4.05
CA CYS A 391 -8.23 15.86 3.65
C CYS A 391 -8.69 17.24 4.11
N LEU A 392 -8.26 17.71 5.28
CA LEU A 392 -8.64 19.03 5.80
C LEU A 392 -8.44 20.22 4.84
N PRO A 393 -7.44 20.25 3.94
CA PRO A 393 -7.30 21.30 2.94
C PRO A 393 -8.51 21.47 2.00
N THR A 394 -9.35 20.44 1.82
CA THR A 394 -10.55 20.51 0.98
C THR A 394 -11.72 21.22 1.67
N GLY A 395 -11.59 21.55 2.96
CA GLY A 395 -12.66 22.11 3.76
C GLY A 395 -13.74 21.08 4.08
N PHE A 396 -14.98 21.53 4.29
CA PHE A 396 -16.09 20.67 4.76
C PHE A 396 -17.32 20.72 3.85
N LYS A 397 -17.17 21.24 2.62
CA LYS A 397 -18.28 21.33 1.65
C LYS A 397 -18.71 19.98 1.09
N THR A 398 -17.85 18.96 1.22
CA THR A 398 -18.12 17.62 0.72
C THR A 398 -17.58 16.54 1.66
N PRO A 399 -18.34 15.48 1.95
CA PRO A 399 -17.82 14.32 2.68
C PRO A 399 -16.93 13.44 1.80
N LEU A 400 -17.01 13.56 0.46
CA LEU A 400 -16.34 12.65 -0.48
C LEU A 400 -14.81 12.69 -0.35
N THR A 401 -14.24 13.87 -0.09
CA THR A 401 -12.79 14.02 0.10
C THR A 401 -12.29 13.38 1.40
N TYR A 402 -13.20 13.09 2.35
CA TYR A 402 -12.94 12.35 3.59
C TYR A 402 -13.21 10.85 3.46
N PHE A 403 -13.55 10.36 2.27
CA PHE A 403 -13.57 8.93 1.99
C PHE A 403 -12.24 8.27 2.39
N TYR A 404 -11.11 8.93 2.10
CA TYR A 404 -9.77 8.40 2.37
C TYR A 404 -9.53 8.04 3.86
N PRO A 405 -9.64 8.95 4.84
CA PRO A 405 -9.41 8.63 6.25
C PRO A 405 -10.42 7.62 6.81
N ILE A 406 -11.64 7.55 6.27
CA ILE A 406 -12.64 6.55 6.66
C ILE A 406 -12.22 5.16 6.15
N TYR A 407 -11.95 5.04 4.85
CA TYR A 407 -11.43 3.82 4.24
C TYR A 407 -10.14 3.36 4.94
N PHE A 408 -9.23 4.29 5.19
CA PHE A 408 -7.94 3.99 5.79
C PHE A 408 -8.09 3.53 7.24
N ALA A 409 -9.04 4.07 8.02
CA ALA A 409 -9.36 3.54 9.35
C ALA A 409 -9.81 2.08 9.28
N VAL A 410 -10.72 1.75 8.36
CA VAL A 410 -11.20 0.37 8.16
C VAL A 410 -10.04 -0.55 7.77
N LEU A 411 -9.16 -0.10 6.86
CA LEU A 411 -7.96 -0.84 6.46
C LEU A 411 -7.02 -1.08 7.66
N LEU A 412 -6.76 -0.07 8.48
CA LEU A 412 -5.88 -0.17 9.65
C LEU A 412 -6.46 -1.09 10.73
N ILE A 413 -7.78 -1.06 10.95
CA ILE A 413 -8.48 -1.99 11.84
C ILE A 413 -8.32 -3.42 11.34
N HIS A 414 -8.65 -3.67 10.06
CA HIS A 414 -8.51 -4.99 9.46
C HIS A 414 -7.05 -5.49 9.53
N ARG A 415 -6.09 -4.62 9.25
CA ARG A 415 -4.66 -4.93 9.34
C ARG A 415 -4.21 -5.27 10.76
N ALA A 416 -4.72 -4.54 11.76
CA ALA A 416 -4.42 -4.83 13.16
C ALA A 416 -5.01 -6.17 13.61
N MET A 417 -6.20 -6.54 13.13
CA MET A 417 -6.80 -7.86 13.39
C MET A 417 -5.95 -9.00 12.81
N ARG A 418 -5.49 -8.86 11.56
CA ARG A 418 -4.58 -9.83 10.92
C ARG A 418 -3.25 -9.94 11.66
N ASP A 419 -2.69 -8.81 12.09
CA ASP A 419 -1.43 -8.81 12.86
C ASP A 419 -1.60 -9.45 14.24
N ASP A 420 -2.73 -9.22 14.91
CA ASP A 420 -3.06 -9.83 16.19
C ASP A 420 -3.19 -11.37 16.06
N GLU A 421 -3.88 -11.86 15.03
CA GLU A 421 -3.98 -13.29 14.74
C GLU A 421 -2.59 -13.90 14.49
N LYS A 422 -1.79 -13.27 13.63
CA LYS A 422 -0.41 -13.69 13.36
C LYS A 422 0.43 -13.73 14.63
N CYS A 423 0.34 -12.71 15.47
CA CYS A 423 1.11 -12.63 16.72
C CYS A 423 0.62 -13.64 17.77
N ARG A 424 -0.67 -13.97 17.83
CA ARG A 424 -1.21 -15.07 18.65
C ARG A 424 -0.62 -16.41 18.23
N HIS A 425 -0.64 -16.71 16.94
CA HIS A 425 -0.05 -17.97 16.44
C HIS A 425 1.46 -18.04 16.70
N LYS A 426 2.17 -16.92 16.51
CA LYS A 426 3.64 -16.89 16.64
C LYS A 426 4.13 -16.90 18.09
N TYR A 427 3.49 -16.15 18.98
CA TYR A 427 4.00 -15.91 20.34
C TYR A 427 3.15 -16.56 21.45
N GLY A 428 1.94 -17.04 21.14
CA GLY A 428 1.06 -17.74 22.07
C GLY A 428 0.81 -16.94 23.35
N LYS A 429 1.06 -17.57 24.52
CA LYS A 429 0.86 -16.97 25.84
C LYS A 429 1.61 -15.64 26.06
N ALA A 430 2.77 -15.46 25.42
CA ALA A 430 3.50 -14.19 25.53
C ALA A 430 2.73 -13.02 24.87
N TRP A 431 1.98 -13.30 23.79
CA TRP A 431 1.09 -12.32 23.19
C TRP A 431 -0.11 -12.00 24.08
N GLU A 432 -0.70 -13.02 24.71
CA GLU A 432 -1.80 -12.81 25.65
C GLU A 432 -1.37 -11.92 26.83
N GLU A 433 -0.18 -12.16 27.38
CA GLU A 433 0.40 -11.31 28.42
C GLU A 433 0.65 -9.88 27.90
N TYR A 434 1.17 -9.74 26.69
CA TYR A 434 1.37 -8.45 26.05
C TYR A 434 0.07 -7.65 25.91
N CYS A 435 -1.00 -8.28 25.42
CA CYS A 435 -2.32 -7.67 25.28
C CYS A 435 -2.94 -7.28 26.64
N LYS A 436 -2.61 -7.98 27.73
CA LYS A 436 -3.01 -7.59 29.08
C LYS A 436 -2.26 -6.35 29.59
N LYS A 437 -0.97 -6.24 29.26
CA LYS A 437 -0.12 -5.08 29.64
C LYS A 437 -0.40 -3.83 28.80
N VAL A 438 -0.71 -4.02 27.52
CA VAL A 438 -0.99 -2.96 26.55
C VAL A 438 -2.39 -3.19 25.97
N PRO A 439 -3.45 -2.84 26.72
CA PRO A 439 -4.83 -3.17 26.32
C PRO A 439 -5.28 -2.41 25.07
N TYR A 440 -4.85 -1.15 24.93
CA TYR A 440 -5.24 -0.27 23.83
C TYR A 440 -4.60 -0.70 22.51
N LEU A 441 -5.40 -0.68 21.45
CA LEU A 441 -5.02 -1.06 20.10
C LEU A 441 -4.41 0.12 19.34
N PHE A 442 -5.08 1.28 19.32
CA PHE A 442 -4.64 2.47 18.59
C PHE A 442 -4.48 3.67 19.51
N VAL A 443 -5.56 4.08 20.19
CA VAL A 443 -5.60 5.35 20.93
C VAL A 443 -5.59 5.06 22.42
N PRO A 444 -4.52 5.44 23.15
CA PRO A 444 -4.42 5.20 24.58
C PRO A 444 -5.64 5.77 25.33
N GLY A 445 -6.26 4.95 26.16
CA GLY A 445 -7.46 5.34 26.93
C GLY A 445 -8.79 5.19 26.21
N LEU A 446 -8.79 4.88 24.89
CA LEU A 446 -10.02 4.77 24.10
C LEU A 446 -10.18 3.42 23.41
N ILE A 447 -9.26 3.06 22.51
CA ILE A 447 -9.37 1.87 21.66
C ILE A 447 -8.04 1.18 21.47
#